data_AF-A0A3M6UBJ4-F1
#
_entry.id   AF-A0A3M6UBJ4-F1
#
_cell.length_a   1.000
_cell.length_b   1.000
_cell.length_c   1.000
_cell.angle_alpha   90.00
_cell.angle_beta   90.00
_cell.angle_gamma   90.00
#
_symmetry.space_group_name_H-M   'P 1'
#
loop_
_entity.id
_entity.type
_entity.pdbx_description
1 polymer ?
#
loop_
_entity_poly.entity_id
_entity_poly.type
_entity_poly.pdbx_seq_one_letter_code
_entity_poly.pdbx_strand_id
1 'polypeptide(L)'
;MVDKNGRNFRTFYYDTLGLKNVEQRKALEILLKDDPIDLQRISTFSTRFTLPAVYRTHVWKVILGIIPPYHDAQQFVMQQRCKHFHDLQHALRVIRKISDGDELPYQMSMVFLLDEGAFRFVKVPKDLERKAEVMRSVVQVFSEMFEDEVDLYWLSAKFMKCLDQSGLQLEKLANLIQYYLQAEDVHLHKHLLNIDAFNVLPHKRWFESGFAEDIPDSCMERIWDKVVSGSSKILVFVAVSLLVFFRRQLLMEKSIQGVERFFCKPVPKDNFEMIVNEAMELWDKHGATVISEAPTMH
;
A
#
# COMPACT_ATOMS: atom_id res chain seq x y z
N MET A 1 -2.09 -4.43 43.16
CA MET A 1 -3.36 -5.19 43.00
C MET A 1 -3.78 -5.03 41.55
N VAL A 2 -3.66 -6.11 40.78
CA VAL A 2 -4.01 -6.15 39.35
C VAL A 2 -5.51 -6.39 39.27
N ASP A 3 -6.24 -5.44 38.68
CA ASP A 3 -7.67 -5.56 38.47
C ASP A 3 -7.97 -6.50 37.30
N LYS A 4 -9.03 -7.31 37.44
CA LYS A 4 -9.31 -8.54 36.69
C LYS A 4 -9.68 -8.38 35.21
N ASN A 5 -9.49 -7.19 34.64
CA ASN A 5 -9.86 -6.88 33.25
C ASN A 5 -8.72 -6.34 32.36
N GLY A 6 -7.45 -6.52 32.74
CA GLY A 6 -6.29 -6.50 31.83
C GLY A 6 -6.07 -5.27 30.92
N ARG A 7 -6.92 -4.24 30.99
CA ARG A 7 -6.76 -2.99 30.25
C ARG A 7 -5.79 -2.14 31.04
N ASN A 8 -4.62 -1.93 30.47
CA ASN A 8 -3.58 -1.08 31.02
C ASN A 8 -4.14 0.35 31.13
N PHE A 9 -4.66 0.72 32.31
CA PHE A 9 -5.25 2.04 32.59
C PHE A 9 -4.34 3.19 32.16
N ARG A 10 -3.02 2.97 32.25
CA ARG A 10 -2.00 3.92 31.82
C ARG A 10 -2.02 4.16 30.30
N THR A 11 -2.17 3.09 29.50
CA THR A 11 -2.28 3.18 28.04
C THR A 11 -3.56 3.90 27.63
N PHE A 12 -4.69 3.60 28.29
CA PHE A 12 -5.96 4.30 28.07
C PHE A 12 -5.86 5.80 28.42
N TYR A 13 -5.18 6.14 29.52
CA TYR A 13 -4.97 7.52 29.94
C TYR A 13 -4.07 8.31 28.96
N TYR A 14 -3.03 7.69 28.42
CA TYR A 14 -2.16 8.29 27.40
C TYR A 14 -2.83 8.41 26.02
N ASP A 15 -3.71 7.46 25.65
CA ASP A 15 -4.54 7.54 24.45
C ASP A 15 -5.54 8.70 24.54
N THR A 16 -6.21 8.86 25.70
CA THR A 16 -7.23 9.91 25.90
C THR A 16 -6.65 11.34 25.88
N LEU A 17 -5.38 11.51 26.29
CA LEU A 17 -4.71 12.82 26.32
C LEU A 17 -3.87 13.12 25.06
N GLY A 18 -3.85 12.23 24.06
CA GLY A 18 -3.04 12.38 22.86
C GLY A 18 -1.51 12.30 23.09
N LEU A 19 -1.08 11.95 24.30
CA LEU A 19 0.34 11.92 24.71
C LEU A 19 1.12 10.79 24.01
N LYS A 20 0.44 9.69 23.68
CA LYS A 20 1.02 8.57 22.93
C LYS A 20 1.52 9.00 21.54
N ASN A 21 0.78 9.86 20.85
CA ASN A 21 1.17 10.38 19.53
C ASN A 21 2.39 11.32 19.63
N VAL A 22 2.49 12.09 20.72
CA VAL A 22 3.63 12.99 20.98
C VAL A 22 4.90 12.17 21.27
N GLU A 23 4.80 11.11 22.06
CA GLU A 23 5.94 10.22 22.34
C GLU A 23 6.38 9.44 21.09
N GLN A 24 5.44 8.94 20.29
CA GLN A 24 5.72 8.27 19.01
C GLN A 24 6.46 9.20 18.05
N ARG A 25 6.01 10.45 17.92
CA ARG A 25 6.68 11.45 17.08
C ARG A 25 8.12 11.69 17.55
N LYS A 26 8.34 11.91 18.85
CA LYS A 26 9.69 12.10 19.40
C LYS A 26 10.57 10.88 19.18
N ALA A 27 10.02 9.67 19.32
CA ALA A 27 10.76 8.44 19.06
C ALA A 27 11.20 8.35 17.59
N LEU A 28 10.30 8.68 16.64
CA LEU A 28 10.64 8.73 15.22
C LEU A 28 11.71 9.79 14.92
N GLU A 29 11.60 10.99 15.51
CA GLU A 29 12.62 12.04 15.38
C GLU A 29 13.99 11.62 15.90
N ILE A 30 14.05 10.78 16.94
CA ILE A 30 15.30 10.22 17.43
C ILE A 30 15.87 9.21 16.42
N LEU A 31 15.04 8.30 15.89
CA LEU A 31 15.48 7.33 14.88
C LEU A 31 16.01 7.99 13.61
N LEU A 32 15.39 9.10 13.19
CA LEU A 32 15.77 9.85 12.00
C LEU A 32 17.05 10.69 12.17
N LYS A 33 17.60 10.79 13.39
CA LYS A 33 18.87 11.48 13.66
C LYS A 33 20.07 10.53 13.67
N ASP A 34 19.83 9.21 13.65
CA ASP A 34 20.91 8.22 13.58
C ASP A 34 21.62 8.37 12.22
N ASP A 35 22.95 8.31 12.20
CA ASP A 35 23.77 8.36 10.97
C ASP A 35 24.76 7.19 10.94
N PRO A 36 24.58 6.17 10.07
CA PRO A 36 23.46 6.03 9.14
C PRO A 36 22.13 5.76 9.84
N ILE A 37 21.04 6.15 9.19
CA ILE A 37 19.68 5.85 9.63
C ILE A 37 19.46 4.33 9.70
N ASP A 38 18.97 3.84 10.85
CA ASP A 38 18.65 2.42 11.03
C ASP A 38 17.31 2.05 10.34
N LEU A 39 17.43 1.52 9.12
CA LEU A 39 16.31 1.09 8.28
C LEU A 39 15.42 0.03 8.96
N GLN A 40 16.01 -0.89 9.72
CA GLN A 40 15.28 -1.98 10.36
C GLN A 40 14.42 -1.45 11.50
N ARG A 41 14.95 -0.53 12.31
CA ARG A 41 14.21 0.13 13.39
C ARG A 41 13.10 1.02 12.86
N ILE A 42 13.36 1.78 11.78
CA ILE A 42 12.33 2.61 11.14
C ILE A 42 11.23 1.76 10.52
N SER A 43 11.58 0.67 9.83
CA SER A 43 10.60 -0.24 9.25
C SER A 43 9.76 -0.88 10.37
N THR A 44 10.39 -1.35 11.45
CA THR A 44 9.69 -1.91 12.62
C THR A 44 8.75 -0.88 13.26
N PHE A 45 9.18 0.37 13.37
CA PHE A 45 8.35 1.47 13.87
C PHE A 45 7.13 1.68 12.97
N SER A 46 7.35 1.80 11.65
CA SER A 46 6.30 2.07 10.65
C SER A 46 5.32 0.90 10.51
N THR A 47 5.77 -0.33 10.74
CA THR A 47 4.89 -1.51 10.81
C THR A 47 3.95 -1.46 12.02
N ARG A 48 4.40 -0.90 13.14
CA ARG A 48 3.60 -0.83 14.39
C ARG A 48 2.76 0.43 14.51
N PHE A 49 3.24 1.55 14.00
CA PHE A 49 2.59 2.86 14.16
C PHE A 49 2.34 3.51 12.82
N THR A 50 1.28 4.30 12.72
CA THR A 50 1.03 5.14 11.55
C THR A 50 2.03 6.30 11.54
N LEU A 51 2.55 6.65 10.37
CA LEU A 51 3.50 7.73 10.25
C LEU A 51 2.79 9.09 10.32
N PRO A 52 3.33 10.08 11.05
CA PRO A 52 2.89 11.45 10.93
C PRO A 52 3.15 11.98 9.50
N ALA A 53 2.17 12.67 8.92
CA ALA A 53 2.24 13.16 7.54
C ALA A 53 3.54 13.93 7.23
N VAL A 54 4.00 14.77 8.17
CA VAL A 54 5.22 15.58 8.04
C VAL A 54 6.51 14.77 7.87
N TYR A 55 6.56 13.52 8.34
CA TYR A 55 7.72 12.64 8.21
C TYR A 55 7.57 11.59 7.12
N ARG A 56 6.35 11.36 6.62
CA ARG A 56 6.03 10.25 5.72
C ARG A 56 6.90 10.24 4.48
N THR A 57 6.98 11.37 3.78
CA THR A 57 7.80 11.52 2.56
C THR A 57 9.26 11.15 2.80
N HIS A 58 9.87 11.63 3.89
CA HIS A 58 11.28 11.33 4.19
C HIS A 58 11.47 9.86 4.58
N VAL A 59 10.62 9.33 5.47
CA VAL A 59 10.66 7.94 5.92
C VAL A 59 10.50 6.97 4.75
N TRP A 60 9.51 7.21 3.88
CA TRP A 60 9.29 6.36 2.71
C TRP A 60 10.46 6.40 1.73
N LYS A 61 11.04 7.58 1.46
CA LYS A 61 12.25 7.66 0.61
C LYS A 61 13.40 6.83 1.14
N VAL A 62 13.60 6.84 2.46
CA VAL A 62 14.67 6.09 3.13
C VAL A 62 14.38 4.59 3.06
N ILE A 63 13.17 4.14 3.45
CA ILE A 63 12.80 2.71 3.44
C ILE A 63 12.83 2.13 2.01
N LEU A 64 12.31 2.88 1.03
CA LEU A 64 12.25 2.45 -0.38
C LEU A 64 13.59 2.56 -1.12
N GLY A 65 14.64 3.05 -0.46
CA GLY A 65 15.97 3.23 -1.05
C GLY A 65 15.98 4.26 -2.20
N ILE A 66 15.11 5.27 -2.14
CA ILE A 66 15.15 6.43 -3.03
C ILE A 66 16.34 7.31 -2.63
N ILE A 67 16.53 7.48 -1.33
CA ILE A 67 17.69 8.11 -0.71
C ILE A 67 18.44 7.12 0.20
N PRO A 68 19.76 7.27 0.35
CA PRO A 68 20.55 6.42 1.23
C PRO A 68 20.28 6.74 2.72
N PRO A 69 20.62 5.81 3.63
CA PRO A 69 20.52 6.05 5.08
C PRO A 69 21.59 7.03 5.59
N TYR A 70 22.64 7.32 4.82
CA TYR A 70 23.69 8.27 5.16
C TYR A 70 23.28 9.70 4.81
N HIS A 71 23.24 10.60 5.79
CA HIS A 71 22.68 11.95 5.59
C HIS A 71 23.48 12.80 4.60
N ASP A 72 24.80 12.68 4.59
CA ASP A 72 25.71 13.42 3.72
C ASP A 72 25.48 13.15 2.22
N ALA A 73 25.06 11.93 1.87
CA ALA A 73 24.81 11.50 0.50
C ALA A 73 23.39 11.81 0.00
N GLN A 74 22.42 12.11 0.89
CA GLN A 74 21.01 12.27 0.51
C GLN A 74 20.78 13.39 -0.51
N GLN A 75 21.42 14.54 -0.31
CA GLN A 75 21.29 15.69 -1.20
C GLN A 75 21.81 15.36 -2.60
N PHE A 76 22.99 14.75 -2.69
CA PHE A 76 23.59 14.36 -3.97
C PHE A 76 22.69 13.36 -4.71
N VAL A 77 22.20 12.32 -4.02
CA VAL A 77 21.34 11.30 -4.63
C VAL A 77 20.04 11.91 -5.13
N MET A 78 19.39 12.78 -4.36
CA MET A 78 18.17 13.47 -4.81
C MET A 78 18.40 14.37 -6.02
N GLN A 79 19.57 15.04 -6.12
CA GLN A 79 19.91 15.80 -7.32
C GLN A 79 20.02 14.90 -8.56
N GLN A 80 20.60 13.71 -8.45
CA GLN A 80 20.65 12.76 -9.57
C GLN A 80 19.27 12.23 -9.95
N ARG A 81 18.43 11.90 -8.95
CA ARG A 81 17.04 11.46 -9.14
C ARG A 81 16.19 12.52 -9.85
N CYS A 82 16.39 13.78 -9.47
CA CYS A 82 15.74 14.92 -10.11
C CYS A 82 16.17 15.07 -11.58
N LYS A 83 17.47 15.03 -11.88
CA LYS A 83 17.98 15.08 -13.27
C LYS A 83 17.41 13.94 -14.12
N HIS A 84 17.49 12.71 -13.61
CA HIS A 84 16.97 11.51 -14.28
C HIS A 84 15.50 11.68 -14.66
N PHE A 85 14.66 12.12 -13.71
CA PHE A 85 13.24 12.33 -13.97
C PHE A 85 13.01 13.37 -15.07
N HIS A 86 13.67 14.53 -14.99
CA HIS A 86 13.51 15.59 -15.99
C HIS A 86 14.02 15.17 -17.38
N ASP A 87 15.09 14.39 -17.46
CA ASP A 87 15.61 13.85 -18.72
C ASP A 87 14.58 12.91 -19.38
N LEU A 88 13.95 12.02 -18.60
CA LEU A 88 12.88 11.15 -19.10
C LEU A 88 11.65 11.95 -19.56
N GLN A 89 11.19 12.90 -18.75
CA GLN A 89 10.04 13.73 -19.07
C GLN A 89 10.30 14.57 -20.32
N HIS A 90 11.51 15.13 -20.46
CA HIS A 90 11.93 15.87 -21.65
C HIS A 90 11.97 14.97 -22.89
N ALA A 91 12.57 13.79 -22.79
CA ALA A 91 12.61 12.82 -23.89
C ALA A 91 11.21 12.48 -24.39
N LEU A 92 10.27 12.22 -23.48
CA LEU A 92 8.86 11.94 -23.80
C LEU A 92 8.16 13.09 -24.52
N ARG A 93 8.41 14.34 -24.12
CA ARG A 93 7.89 15.53 -24.83
C ARG A 93 8.47 15.61 -26.25
N VAL A 94 9.78 15.37 -26.42
CA VAL A 94 10.45 15.40 -27.73
C VAL A 94 9.88 14.35 -28.68
N ILE A 95 9.64 13.13 -28.19
CA ILE A 95 9.02 12.05 -28.98
C ILE A 95 7.49 12.13 -29.03
N ARG A 96 6.90 13.21 -28.48
CA ARG A 96 5.45 13.51 -28.49
C ARG A 96 4.60 12.39 -27.87
N LYS A 97 5.10 11.79 -26.80
CA LYS A 97 4.36 10.80 -25.99
C LYS A 97 3.60 11.43 -24.84
N ILE A 98 4.01 12.61 -24.40
CA ILE A 98 3.31 13.43 -23.41
C ILE A 98 3.29 14.89 -23.85
N SER A 99 2.37 15.64 -23.27
CA SER A 99 2.13 17.07 -23.44
C SER A 99 1.70 17.69 -22.10
N ASP A 100 1.80 19.00 -21.98
CA ASP A 100 1.49 19.70 -20.72
C ASP A 100 -0.02 19.70 -20.39
N GLY A 101 -0.88 19.31 -21.32
CA GLY A 101 -2.32 19.15 -21.09
C GLY A 101 -2.73 17.75 -20.62
N ASP A 102 -1.81 16.78 -20.60
CA ASP A 102 -2.11 15.42 -20.18
C ASP A 102 -2.23 15.33 -18.65
N GLU A 103 -3.07 14.41 -18.17
CA GLU A 103 -3.26 14.18 -16.73
C GLU A 103 -1.96 13.67 -16.08
N LEU A 104 -1.70 14.13 -14.84
CA LEU A 104 -0.49 13.76 -14.10
C LEU A 104 -0.28 12.24 -13.96
N PRO A 105 -1.30 11.42 -13.62
CA PRO A 105 -1.17 9.96 -13.62
C PRO A 105 -0.71 9.39 -14.97
N TYR A 106 -1.25 9.92 -16.08
CA TYR A 106 -0.84 9.48 -17.41
C TYR A 106 0.62 9.83 -17.68
N GLN A 107 1.03 11.07 -17.43
CA GLN A 107 2.42 11.50 -17.62
C GLN A 107 3.39 10.61 -16.82
N MET A 108 3.11 10.36 -15.54
CA MET A 108 3.92 9.50 -14.69
C MET A 108 3.99 8.05 -15.20
N SER A 109 2.90 7.52 -15.75
CA SER A 109 2.90 6.19 -16.37
C SER A 109 3.76 6.11 -17.63
N MET A 110 3.85 7.20 -18.41
CA MET A 110 4.74 7.26 -19.56
C MET A 110 6.21 7.37 -19.16
N VAL A 111 6.52 8.16 -18.11
CA VAL A 111 7.87 8.23 -17.52
C VAL A 111 8.31 6.84 -17.05
N PHE A 112 7.44 6.13 -16.33
CA PHE A 112 7.70 4.75 -15.89
C PHE A 112 7.97 3.80 -17.06
N LEU A 113 7.14 3.84 -18.12
CA LEU A 113 7.34 3.00 -19.30
C LEU A 113 8.67 3.28 -20.00
N LEU A 114 9.10 4.55 -20.09
CA LEU A 114 10.39 4.89 -20.67
C LEU A 114 11.55 4.37 -19.80
N ASP A 115 11.45 4.53 -18.47
CA ASP A 115 12.47 4.11 -17.51
C ASP A 115 12.65 2.58 -17.51
N GLU A 116 11.57 1.81 -17.62
CA GLU A 116 11.59 0.35 -17.75
C GLU A 116 11.93 -0.12 -19.19
N GLY A 117 12.23 0.82 -20.10
CA GLY A 117 12.72 0.52 -21.45
C GLY A 117 11.65 0.05 -22.44
N ALA A 118 10.37 0.30 -22.16
CA ALA A 118 9.23 -0.17 -22.97
C ALA A 118 9.27 0.35 -24.42
N PHE A 119 9.80 1.55 -24.65
CA PHE A 119 9.86 2.16 -25.99
C PHE A 119 10.96 1.57 -26.90
N ARG A 120 11.73 0.59 -26.41
CA ARG A 120 12.61 -0.24 -27.26
C ARG A 120 11.82 -1.23 -28.12
N PHE A 121 10.58 -1.54 -27.72
CA PHE A 121 9.72 -2.46 -28.44
C PHE A 121 8.80 -1.71 -29.41
N VAL A 122 8.50 -2.33 -30.55
CA VAL A 122 7.51 -1.80 -31.51
C VAL A 122 6.12 -1.71 -30.86
N LYS A 123 5.80 -2.70 -30.00
CA LYS A 123 4.61 -2.71 -29.18
C LYS A 123 5.00 -2.97 -27.72
N VAL A 124 4.45 -2.20 -26.80
CA VAL A 124 4.68 -2.35 -25.36
C VAL A 124 4.20 -3.76 -24.93
N PRO A 125 5.02 -4.52 -24.19
CA PRO A 125 4.60 -5.80 -23.61
C PRO A 125 3.36 -5.64 -22.70
N LYS A 126 2.42 -6.58 -22.76
CA LYS A 126 1.17 -6.53 -21.97
C LYS A 126 1.41 -6.36 -20.46
N ASP A 127 2.46 -6.97 -19.93
CA ASP A 127 2.80 -6.86 -18.51
C ASP A 127 3.23 -5.43 -18.14
N LEU A 128 3.94 -4.74 -19.04
CA LEU A 128 4.29 -3.32 -18.86
C LEU A 128 3.09 -2.41 -19.09
N GLU A 129 2.17 -2.75 -20.00
CA GLU A 129 0.89 -2.02 -20.14
C GLU A 129 0.09 -2.09 -18.83
N ARG A 130 -0.02 -3.28 -18.23
CA ARG A 130 -0.68 -3.48 -16.93
C ARG A 130 0.02 -2.71 -15.81
N LYS A 131 1.36 -2.74 -15.74
CA LYS A 131 2.11 -1.93 -14.76
C LYS A 131 1.90 -0.43 -14.98
N ALA A 132 1.77 0.04 -16.22
CA ALA A 132 1.45 1.44 -16.48
C ALA A 132 0.03 1.82 -16.01
N GLU A 133 -0.95 0.91 -16.11
CA GLU A 133 -2.29 1.09 -15.52
C GLU A 133 -2.21 1.21 -13.99
N VAL A 134 -1.52 0.26 -13.35
CA VAL A 134 -1.28 0.30 -11.90
C VAL A 134 -0.57 1.58 -11.48
N MET A 135 0.45 2.02 -12.24
CA MET A 135 1.14 3.29 -12.00
C MET A 135 0.17 4.47 -12.00
N ARG A 136 -0.79 4.52 -12.94
CA ARG A 136 -1.82 5.57 -12.95
C ARG A 136 -2.65 5.56 -11.67
N SER A 137 -3.13 4.39 -11.25
CA SER A 137 -3.93 4.26 -10.02
C SER A 137 -3.13 4.61 -8.77
N VAL A 138 -1.88 4.18 -8.66
CA VAL A 138 -1.02 4.51 -7.52
C VAL A 138 -0.71 6.02 -7.49
N VAL A 139 -0.40 6.62 -8.64
CA VAL A 139 -0.12 8.06 -8.74
C VAL A 139 -1.36 8.89 -8.40
N GLN A 140 -2.55 8.42 -8.79
CA GLN A 140 -3.82 9.06 -8.43
C GLN A 140 -3.92 9.20 -6.91
N VAL A 141 -3.73 8.12 -6.15
CA VAL A 141 -3.74 8.14 -4.68
C VAL A 141 -2.57 8.95 -4.12
N PHE A 142 -1.36 8.76 -4.63
CA PHE A 142 -0.17 9.45 -4.11
C PHE A 142 -0.19 10.96 -4.37
N SER A 143 -0.89 11.44 -5.39
CA SER A 143 -0.98 12.86 -5.71
C SER A 143 -1.70 13.68 -4.62
N GLU A 144 -2.54 13.02 -3.81
CA GLU A 144 -3.12 13.64 -2.60
C GLU A 144 -2.13 13.68 -1.42
N MET A 145 -1.09 12.86 -1.44
CA MET A 145 -0.11 12.70 -0.36
C MET A 145 1.19 13.47 -0.60
N PHE A 146 1.59 13.64 -1.87
CA PHE A 146 2.89 14.16 -2.26
C PHE A 146 2.74 15.19 -3.38
N GLU A 147 3.19 16.43 -3.10
CA GLU A 147 3.10 17.55 -4.04
C GLU A 147 4.24 17.59 -5.07
N ASP A 148 5.44 17.15 -4.69
CA ASP A 148 6.62 17.19 -5.57
C ASP A 148 6.57 16.05 -6.61
N GLU A 149 6.63 16.41 -7.89
CA GLU A 149 6.53 15.46 -9.00
C GLU A 149 7.66 14.41 -9.03
N VAL A 150 8.88 14.81 -8.63
CA VAL A 150 10.03 13.90 -8.61
C VAL A 150 9.84 12.85 -7.52
N ASP A 151 9.43 13.29 -6.33
CA ASP A 151 9.09 12.41 -5.23
C ASP A 151 7.92 11.51 -5.58
N LEU A 152 6.85 12.06 -6.15
CA LEU A 152 5.67 11.32 -6.61
C LEU A 152 6.09 10.18 -7.56
N TYR A 153 6.90 10.47 -8.58
CA TYR A 153 7.40 9.45 -9.49
C TYR A 153 8.21 8.36 -8.78
N TRP A 154 9.24 8.74 -8.02
CA TRP A 154 10.15 7.76 -7.41
C TRP A 154 9.46 6.95 -6.31
N LEU A 155 8.59 7.57 -5.53
CA LEU A 155 7.77 6.88 -4.53
C LEU A 155 6.85 5.89 -5.23
N SER A 156 6.10 6.28 -6.26
CA SER A 156 5.18 5.36 -6.97
C SER A 156 5.94 4.21 -7.61
N ALA A 157 7.03 4.48 -8.33
CA ALA A 157 7.83 3.46 -9.00
C ALA A 157 8.45 2.45 -8.01
N LYS A 158 8.94 2.92 -6.86
CA LYS A 158 9.50 2.04 -5.83
C LYS A 158 8.44 1.29 -5.03
N PHE A 159 7.32 1.93 -4.75
CA PHE A 159 6.16 1.29 -4.12
C PHE A 159 5.62 0.13 -4.96
N MET A 160 5.49 0.31 -6.28
CA MET A 160 5.12 -0.76 -7.19
C MET A 160 6.10 -1.94 -7.16
N LYS A 161 7.40 -1.68 -7.00
CA LYS A 161 8.40 -2.76 -6.81
C LYS A 161 8.21 -3.53 -5.50
N CYS A 162 7.69 -2.88 -4.45
CA CYS A 162 7.26 -3.57 -3.23
C CYS A 162 6.02 -4.45 -3.49
N LEU A 163 5.05 -3.96 -4.26
CA LEU A 163 3.85 -4.72 -4.62
C LEU A 163 4.16 -5.97 -5.47
N ASP A 164 5.11 -5.86 -6.41
CA ASP A 164 5.58 -6.99 -7.24
C ASP A 164 6.01 -8.21 -6.38
N GLN A 165 6.63 -7.98 -5.23
CA GLN A 165 7.04 -9.06 -4.31
C GLN A 165 5.84 -9.84 -3.74
N SER A 166 4.71 -9.15 -3.59
CA SER A 166 3.44 -9.73 -3.11
C SER A 166 2.80 -10.61 -4.18
N GLY A 167 2.92 -10.22 -5.45
CA GLY A 167 2.45 -11.00 -6.60
C GLY A 167 3.10 -12.39 -6.68
N LEU A 168 4.35 -12.54 -6.26
CA LEU A 168 5.05 -13.84 -6.18
C LEU A 168 4.45 -14.79 -5.13
N GLN A 169 3.68 -14.26 -4.18
CA GLN A 169 3.07 -15.02 -3.09
C GLN A 169 1.54 -15.03 -3.18
N LEU A 170 0.98 -14.75 -4.36
CA LEU A 170 -0.45 -14.54 -4.55
C LEU A 170 -1.32 -15.69 -3.99
N GLU A 171 -0.95 -16.94 -4.25
CA GLU A 171 -1.68 -18.10 -3.73
C GLU A 171 -1.67 -18.16 -2.19
N LYS A 172 -0.52 -17.87 -1.57
CA LYS A 172 -0.40 -17.82 -0.11
C LYS A 172 -1.26 -16.71 0.47
N LEU A 173 -1.26 -15.53 -0.15
CA LEU A 173 -2.07 -14.39 0.28
C LEU A 173 -3.57 -14.68 0.12
N ALA A 174 -3.98 -15.32 -0.99
CA ALA A 174 -5.37 -15.74 -1.21
C ALA A 174 -5.83 -16.75 -0.13
N ASN A 175 -4.98 -17.71 0.23
CA ASN A 175 -5.27 -18.65 1.31
C ASN A 175 -5.41 -17.94 2.67
N LEU A 176 -4.59 -16.92 2.95
CA LEU A 176 -4.72 -16.11 4.16
C LEU A 176 -6.02 -15.31 4.17
N ILE A 177 -6.49 -14.78 3.03
CA ILE A 177 -7.81 -14.12 2.93
C ILE A 177 -8.90 -15.10 3.35
N GLN A 178 -8.87 -16.33 2.83
CA GLN A 178 -9.86 -17.35 3.18
C GLN A 178 -9.81 -17.69 4.68
N TYR A 179 -8.61 -17.92 5.21
CA TYR A 179 -8.41 -18.24 6.63
C TYR A 179 -8.93 -17.14 7.56
N TYR A 180 -8.54 -15.88 7.33
CA TYR A 180 -8.96 -14.77 8.18
C TYR A 180 -10.43 -14.41 7.97
N LEU A 181 -10.99 -14.57 6.78
CA LEU A 181 -12.43 -14.43 6.57
C LEU A 181 -13.21 -15.49 7.34
N GLN A 182 -12.73 -16.72 7.42
CA GLN A 182 -13.36 -17.75 8.25
C GLN A 182 -13.35 -17.36 9.73
N ALA A 183 -12.27 -16.76 10.21
CA ALA A 183 -12.15 -16.32 11.60
C ALA A 183 -13.10 -15.16 11.94
N GLU A 184 -13.26 -14.19 11.03
CA GLU A 184 -14.05 -12.98 11.28
C GLU A 184 -15.54 -13.13 10.88
N ASP A 185 -15.86 -13.87 9.82
CA ASP A 185 -17.25 -14.18 9.41
C ASP A 185 -17.39 -15.59 8.80
N VAL A 186 -17.59 -16.59 9.68
CA VAL A 186 -17.86 -17.99 9.30
C VAL A 186 -19.01 -18.13 8.30
N HIS A 187 -20.06 -17.30 8.39
CA HIS A 187 -21.25 -17.45 7.55
C HIS A 187 -20.95 -17.00 6.11
N LEU A 188 -20.33 -15.83 5.97
CA LEU A 188 -19.89 -15.33 4.66
C LEU A 188 -18.84 -16.27 4.04
N HIS A 189 -17.86 -16.73 4.83
CA HIS A 189 -16.87 -17.69 4.36
C HIS A 189 -17.52 -18.96 3.81
N LYS A 190 -18.43 -19.60 4.57
CA LYS A 190 -19.14 -20.82 4.13
C LYS A 190 -19.96 -20.57 2.87
N HIS A 191 -20.63 -19.42 2.77
CA HIS A 191 -21.38 -19.05 1.57
C HIS A 191 -20.49 -18.99 0.34
N LEU A 192 -19.40 -18.21 0.39
CA LEU A 192 -18.46 -18.07 -0.73
C LEU A 192 -17.78 -19.39 -1.09
N LEU A 193 -17.48 -20.24 -0.10
CA LEU A 193 -16.94 -21.58 -0.33
C LEU A 193 -17.95 -22.49 -1.06
N ASN A 194 -19.22 -22.49 -0.62
CA ASN A 194 -20.26 -23.34 -1.20
C ASN A 194 -20.57 -23.00 -2.66
N ILE A 195 -20.43 -21.74 -3.04
CA ILE A 195 -20.61 -21.30 -4.42
C ILE A 195 -19.30 -21.25 -5.21
N ASP A 196 -18.17 -21.69 -4.64
CA ASP A 196 -16.82 -21.65 -5.25
C ASP A 196 -16.37 -20.24 -5.72
N ALA A 197 -16.76 -19.20 -4.97
CA ALA A 197 -16.49 -17.82 -5.34
C ALA A 197 -15.08 -17.31 -4.98
N PHE A 198 -14.31 -18.03 -4.14
CA PHE A 198 -12.95 -17.59 -3.77
C PHE A 198 -12.00 -17.50 -4.97
N ASN A 199 -12.22 -18.33 -6.00
CA ASN A 199 -11.41 -18.39 -7.21
C ASN A 199 -11.65 -17.21 -8.17
N VAL A 200 -12.77 -16.50 -8.03
CA VAL A 200 -13.11 -15.34 -8.89
C VAL A 200 -12.95 -14.00 -8.20
N LEU A 201 -12.50 -13.99 -6.94
CA LEU A 201 -12.12 -12.75 -6.28
C LEU A 201 -10.92 -12.13 -7.04
N PRO A 202 -10.87 -10.79 -7.17
CA PRO A 202 -9.86 -10.11 -7.97
C PRO A 202 -8.52 -9.99 -7.21
N HIS A 203 -8.01 -11.09 -6.64
CA HIS A 203 -6.78 -11.14 -5.85
C HIS A 203 -5.62 -10.47 -6.58
N LYS A 204 -5.43 -10.81 -7.86
CA LYS A 204 -4.36 -10.24 -8.69
C LYS A 204 -4.45 -8.71 -8.74
N ARG A 205 -5.64 -8.15 -8.99
CA ARG A 205 -5.86 -6.70 -9.03
C ARG A 205 -5.53 -6.06 -7.68
N TRP A 206 -6.10 -6.60 -6.60
CA TRP A 206 -5.90 -6.10 -5.23
C TRP A 206 -4.42 -6.02 -4.83
N PHE A 207 -3.65 -7.08 -5.08
CA PHE A 207 -2.25 -7.14 -4.68
C PHE A 207 -1.30 -6.42 -5.66
N GLU A 208 -1.61 -6.39 -6.95
CA GLU A 208 -0.80 -5.64 -7.93
C GLU A 208 -0.94 -4.13 -7.74
N SER A 209 -2.13 -3.64 -7.40
CA SER A 209 -2.39 -2.20 -7.24
C SER A 209 -2.34 -1.73 -5.78
N GLY A 210 -2.16 -2.64 -4.82
CA GLY A 210 -2.29 -2.33 -3.40
C GLY A 210 -3.65 -1.72 -3.06
N PHE A 211 -4.72 -2.15 -3.74
CA PHE A 211 -6.09 -1.60 -3.72
C PHE A 211 -6.29 -0.19 -4.32
N ALA A 212 -5.30 0.42 -4.97
CA ALA A 212 -5.48 1.72 -5.63
C ALA A 212 -6.58 1.74 -6.73
N GLU A 213 -6.94 0.59 -7.30
CA GLU A 213 -8.03 0.48 -8.29
C GLU A 213 -9.41 0.25 -7.65
N ASP A 214 -9.46 -0.02 -6.35
CA ASP A 214 -10.66 -0.51 -5.64
C ASP A 214 -11.09 0.42 -4.49
N ILE A 215 -10.16 1.12 -3.84
CA ILE A 215 -10.38 1.98 -2.68
C ILE A 215 -9.92 3.41 -3.01
N PRO A 216 -10.75 4.44 -2.77
CA PRO A 216 -10.40 5.83 -3.05
C PRO A 216 -9.31 6.39 -2.12
N ASP A 217 -8.71 7.48 -2.61
CA ASP A 217 -7.41 8.02 -2.26
C ASP A 217 -7.25 8.42 -0.78
N SER A 218 -8.30 8.93 -0.14
CA SER A 218 -8.22 9.71 1.11
C SER A 218 -7.87 8.95 2.40
N CYS A 219 -7.73 7.63 2.37
CA CYS A 219 -7.50 6.82 3.58
C CYS A 219 -6.42 5.74 3.46
N MET A 220 -5.78 5.61 2.30
CA MET A 220 -4.85 4.50 2.03
C MET A 220 -3.46 4.68 2.63
N GLU A 221 -3.09 5.90 3.04
CA GLU A 221 -1.77 6.21 3.60
C GLU A 221 -1.36 5.30 4.77
N ARG A 222 -2.29 4.96 5.66
CA ARG A 222 -2.03 4.12 6.84
C ARG A 222 -1.77 2.65 6.47
N ILE A 223 -2.44 2.16 5.44
CA ILE A 223 -2.23 0.82 4.88
C ILE A 223 -0.87 0.78 4.19
N TRP A 224 -0.58 1.80 3.37
CA TRP A 224 0.64 1.84 2.59
C TRP A 224 1.88 2.14 3.42
N ASP A 225 1.76 2.79 4.58
CA ASP A 225 2.82 2.84 5.59
C ASP A 225 3.31 1.41 5.94
N LYS A 226 2.39 0.43 6.04
CA LYS A 226 2.71 -0.98 6.36
C LYS A 226 3.29 -1.76 5.18
N VAL A 227 2.81 -1.46 3.98
CA VAL A 227 3.34 -2.07 2.75
C VAL A 227 4.77 -1.60 2.52
N VAL A 228 5.01 -0.29 2.60
CA VAL A 228 6.35 0.31 2.47
C VAL A 228 7.29 -0.23 3.53
N SER A 229 6.83 -0.41 4.77
CA SER A 229 7.65 -0.96 5.85
C SER A 229 7.93 -2.47 5.75
N GLY A 230 7.56 -3.12 4.64
CA GLY A 230 7.96 -4.48 4.30
C GLY A 230 6.91 -5.56 4.58
N SER A 231 5.64 -5.19 4.85
CA SER A 231 4.58 -6.17 5.06
C SER A 231 3.38 -5.95 4.14
N SER A 232 3.42 -6.59 2.97
CA SER A 232 2.24 -6.66 2.09
C SER A 232 1.09 -7.50 2.65
N LYS A 233 1.33 -8.24 3.75
CA LYS A 233 0.29 -9.03 4.41
C LYS A 233 -0.82 -8.17 5.02
N ILE A 234 -0.62 -6.86 5.22
CA ILE A 234 -1.71 -5.92 5.57
C ILE A 234 -2.84 -5.95 4.53
N LEU A 235 -2.50 -6.15 3.25
CA LEU A 235 -3.46 -6.17 2.14
C LEU A 235 -4.45 -7.35 2.25
N VAL A 236 -4.08 -8.44 2.94
CA VAL A 236 -4.99 -9.54 3.28
C VAL A 236 -6.12 -9.02 4.17
N PHE A 237 -5.81 -8.22 5.17
CA PHE A 237 -6.82 -7.67 6.08
C PHE A 237 -7.68 -6.62 5.40
N VAL A 238 -7.12 -5.85 4.45
CA VAL A 238 -7.92 -4.97 3.59
C VAL A 238 -8.93 -5.78 2.77
N ALA A 239 -8.52 -6.91 2.16
CA ALA A 239 -9.45 -7.80 1.46
C ALA A 239 -10.54 -8.36 2.38
N VAL A 240 -10.17 -8.83 3.58
CA VAL A 240 -11.12 -9.39 4.56
C VAL A 240 -12.12 -8.32 5.00
N SER A 241 -11.65 -7.14 5.37
CA SER A 241 -12.51 -6.01 5.75
C SER A 241 -13.44 -5.59 4.62
N LEU A 242 -12.95 -5.57 3.37
CA LEU A 242 -13.77 -5.29 2.19
C LEU A 242 -14.90 -6.34 2.02
N LEU A 243 -14.57 -7.63 2.14
CA LEU A 243 -15.55 -8.71 2.03
C LEU A 243 -16.60 -8.65 3.14
N VAL A 244 -16.17 -8.43 4.39
CA VAL A 244 -17.07 -8.29 5.54
C VAL A 244 -17.96 -7.06 5.41
N PHE A 245 -17.42 -5.94 4.91
CA PHE A 245 -18.18 -4.73 4.68
C PHE A 245 -19.32 -4.96 3.67
N PHE A 246 -19.05 -5.70 2.59
CA PHE A 246 -20.05 -6.07 1.57
C PHE A 246 -20.80 -7.38 1.85
N ARG A 247 -20.74 -7.88 3.09
CA ARG A 247 -21.38 -9.13 3.49
C ARG A 247 -22.81 -9.29 3.00
N ARG A 248 -23.65 -8.26 3.16
CA ARG A 248 -25.08 -8.36 2.81
C ARG A 248 -25.26 -8.59 1.31
N GLN A 249 -24.54 -7.83 0.49
CA GLN A 249 -24.56 -7.94 -0.96
C GLN A 249 -24.01 -9.30 -1.41
N LEU A 250 -22.88 -9.72 -0.84
CA LEU A 250 -22.24 -10.99 -1.20
C LEU A 250 -23.08 -12.22 -0.82
N LEU A 251 -23.78 -12.19 0.32
CA LEU A 251 -24.71 -13.26 0.71
C LEU A 251 -25.96 -13.34 -0.18
N MET A 252 -26.32 -12.26 -0.89
CA MET A 252 -27.42 -12.28 -1.86
C MET A 252 -27.03 -12.92 -3.19
N GLU A 253 -25.74 -12.94 -3.52
CA GLU A 253 -25.24 -13.55 -4.75
C GLU A 253 -25.25 -15.08 -4.64
N LYS A 254 -25.95 -15.74 -5.57
CA LYS A 254 -26.15 -17.21 -5.56
C LYS A 254 -25.22 -17.96 -6.53
N SER A 255 -24.34 -17.25 -7.21
CA SER A 255 -23.50 -17.80 -8.28
C SER A 255 -22.14 -17.10 -8.33
N ILE A 256 -21.14 -17.81 -8.83
CA ILE A 256 -19.78 -17.31 -9.08
C ILE A 256 -19.83 -16.04 -9.94
N GLN A 257 -20.62 -16.04 -11.01
CA GLN A 257 -20.75 -14.91 -11.93
C GLN A 257 -21.41 -13.69 -11.27
N GLY A 258 -22.21 -13.90 -10.22
CA GLY A 258 -22.76 -12.82 -9.40
C GLY A 258 -21.67 -12.08 -8.63
N VAL A 259 -20.82 -12.84 -7.94
CA VAL A 259 -19.68 -12.31 -7.17
C VAL A 259 -18.64 -11.66 -8.08
N GLU A 260 -18.30 -12.29 -9.20
CA GLU A 260 -17.38 -11.72 -10.19
C GLU A 260 -17.89 -10.36 -10.70
N ARG A 261 -19.17 -10.28 -11.12
CA ARG A 261 -19.78 -9.02 -11.59
C ARG A 261 -19.84 -7.94 -10.51
N PHE A 262 -19.97 -8.33 -9.23
CA PHE A 262 -19.95 -7.39 -8.12
C PHE A 262 -18.60 -6.65 -8.06
N PHE A 263 -17.49 -7.40 -8.16
CA PHE A 263 -16.14 -6.82 -8.12
C PHE A 263 -15.63 -6.27 -9.45
N CYS A 264 -16.32 -6.51 -10.57
CA CYS A 264 -16.03 -5.82 -11.84
C CYS A 264 -16.45 -4.35 -11.85
N LYS A 265 -17.26 -3.91 -10.88
CA LYS A 265 -17.73 -2.52 -10.80
C LYS A 265 -16.95 -1.76 -9.72
N PRO A 266 -16.79 -0.43 -9.87
CA PRO A 266 -16.30 0.40 -8.78
C PRO A 266 -17.20 0.20 -7.57
N VAL A 267 -16.57 -0.12 -6.46
CA VAL A 267 -17.26 -0.28 -5.17
C VAL A 267 -17.89 1.08 -4.78
N PRO A 268 -19.12 1.11 -4.24
CA PRO A 268 -19.79 2.39 -3.90
C PRO A 268 -18.94 3.29 -3.01
N LYS A 269 -18.84 4.59 -3.35
CA LYS A 269 -17.93 5.60 -2.77
C LYS A 269 -18.10 5.93 -1.28
N ASP A 270 -18.98 5.24 -0.57
CA ASP A 270 -19.34 5.59 0.80
C ASP A 270 -18.66 4.66 1.82
N ASN A 271 -18.05 5.26 2.85
CA ASN A 271 -17.53 4.60 4.05
C ASN A 271 -16.26 3.73 3.89
N PHE A 272 -15.40 4.00 2.91
CA PHE A 272 -14.10 3.33 2.79
C PHE A 272 -13.17 3.54 3.99
N GLU A 273 -13.33 4.64 4.72
CA GLU A 273 -12.63 4.86 5.98
C GLU A 273 -12.93 3.76 7.01
N MET A 274 -14.17 3.22 7.02
CA MET A 274 -14.53 2.10 7.88
C MET A 274 -13.78 0.82 7.49
N ILE A 275 -13.63 0.56 6.18
CA ILE A 275 -12.87 -0.60 5.68
C ILE A 275 -11.41 -0.49 6.12
N VAL A 276 -10.80 0.68 5.96
CA VAL A 276 -9.40 0.90 6.39
C VAL A 276 -9.26 0.79 7.91
N ASN A 277 -10.18 1.37 8.68
CA ASN A 277 -10.14 1.27 10.14
C ASN A 277 -10.26 -0.18 10.61
N GLU A 278 -11.20 -0.95 10.07
CA GLU A 278 -11.35 -2.37 10.36
C GLU A 278 -10.09 -3.16 9.95
N ALA A 279 -9.50 -2.87 8.79
CA ALA A 279 -8.29 -3.54 8.33
C ALA A 279 -7.10 -3.26 9.27
N MET A 280 -7.00 -2.04 9.79
CA MET A 280 -5.99 -1.66 10.78
C MET A 280 -6.23 -2.35 12.13
N GLU A 281 -7.49 -2.50 12.57
CA GLU A 281 -7.83 -3.24 13.79
C GLU A 281 -7.49 -4.75 13.65
N LEU A 282 -7.81 -5.35 12.51
CA LEU A 282 -7.43 -6.73 12.20
C LEU A 282 -5.92 -6.91 12.14
N TRP A 283 -5.21 -5.92 11.59
CA TRP A 283 -3.75 -5.89 11.60
C TRP A 283 -3.17 -5.81 13.01
N ASP A 284 -3.72 -4.98 13.88
CA ASP A 284 -3.27 -4.88 15.26
C ASP A 284 -3.55 -6.18 16.04
N LYS A 285 -4.67 -6.86 15.72
CA LYS A 285 -5.08 -8.13 16.33
C LYS A 285 -4.22 -9.32 15.88
N HIS A 286 -3.92 -9.43 14.59
CA HIS A 286 -3.32 -10.64 13.99
C HIS A 286 -1.94 -10.42 13.37
N GLY A 287 -1.55 -9.17 13.12
CA GLY A 287 -0.36 -8.81 12.36
C GLY A 287 0.94 -9.34 12.96
N ALA A 288 1.07 -9.40 14.29
CA ALA A 288 2.25 -9.95 14.96
C ALA A 288 2.50 -11.41 14.58
N THR A 289 1.45 -12.24 14.56
CA THR A 289 1.51 -13.66 14.17
C THR A 289 1.90 -13.77 12.70
N VAL A 290 1.24 -12.96 11.86
CA VAL A 290 1.44 -12.95 10.40
C VAL A 290 2.85 -12.49 10.00
N ILE A 291 3.47 -11.58 10.75
CA ILE A 291 4.86 -11.14 10.53
C ILE A 291 5.85 -12.23 10.95
N SER A 292 5.60 -12.94 12.06
CA SER A 292 6.51 -13.99 12.56
C SER A 292 6.65 -15.20 11.64
N GLU A 293 5.68 -15.43 10.75
CA GLU A 293 5.71 -16.48 9.73
C GLU A 293 6.45 -16.07 8.43
N ALA A 294 6.99 -14.85 8.36
CA ALA A 294 7.82 -14.43 7.22
C ALA A 294 9.30 -14.79 7.44
N PRO A 295 10.00 -15.37 6.45
CA PRO A 295 11.46 -15.37 6.48
C PRO A 295 11.93 -13.92 6.38
N THR A 296 12.87 -13.54 7.25
CA THR A 296 13.65 -12.30 7.15
C THR A 296 14.20 -12.14 5.73
N MET A 297 13.72 -11.14 5.00
CA MET A 297 14.28 -10.74 3.71
C MET A 297 15.45 -9.78 3.97
N HIS A 298 16.65 -10.21 3.58
CA HIS A 298 17.83 -9.36 3.38
C HIS A 298 17.81 -8.76 1.98
#